data_AF-A0A379VKZ3-F1
#
_entry.id   AF-A0A379VKZ3-F1
#
_cell.length_a   1.000
_cell.length_b   1.000
_cell.length_c   1.000
_cell.angle_alpha   90.00
_cell.angle_beta   90.00
_cell.angle_gamma   90.00
#
_symmetry.space_group_name_H-M   'P 1'
#
loop_
_entity.id
_entity.type
_entity.pdbx_description
1 polymer ?
#
loop_
_entity_poly.entity_id
_entity_poly.type
_entity_poly.pdbx_seq_one_letter_code
_entity_poly.pdbx_strand_id
1 'polypeptide(L)'
;MKIRALLLALGMATVLTGCQNMDSNGLLSSGAEAFQAYTLSDAQVKALSDQSCQELDSKAKIAPASSEYTKRLAKIAAALGDNINGQPVNYKVYETKDVNAFAMANGCIRVYSGLMDMMTDNEVEAVIGHEMGHVALGHVKKGMQVALGH
;
A
#
# COMPACT_ATOMS: atom_id res chain seq x y z
N MET A 1 21.20 60.58 30.64
CA MET A 1 20.70 59.20 30.78
C MET A 1 19.66 58.89 29.70
N LYS A 2 20.06 58.74 28.42
CA LYS A 2 19.08 58.61 27.31
C LYS A 2 19.56 57.75 26.12
N ILE A 3 20.54 56.85 26.32
CA ILE A 3 21.07 56.02 25.22
C ILE A 3 20.75 54.52 25.39
N ARG A 4 20.29 54.08 26.58
CA ARG A 4 20.05 52.66 26.86
C ARG A 4 18.69 52.12 26.39
N ALA A 5 17.73 52.98 26.07
CA ALA A 5 16.38 52.54 25.68
C ALA A 5 16.27 52.12 24.20
N LEU A 6 17.26 52.43 23.36
CA LEU A 6 17.21 52.14 21.92
C LEU A 6 17.80 50.77 21.54
N LEU A 7 18.50 50.10 22.46
CA LEU A 7 19.09 48.78 22.19
C LEU A 7 18.14 47.60 22.49
N LEU A 8 16.99 47.84 23.14
CA LEU A 8 16.05 46.77 23.47
C LEU A 8 14.99 46.52 22.38
N ALA A 9 14.86 47.40 21.39
CA ALA A 9 13.87 47.27 20.31
C ALA A 9 14.37 46.44 19.11
N LEU A 10 15.67 46.11 19.05
CA LEU A 10 16.26 45.43 17.89
C LEU A 10 16.28 43.89 18.01
N GLY A 11 15.80 43.33 19.12
CA GLY A 11 15.88 41.88 19.40
C GLY A 11 14.67 41.05 18.97
N MET A 12 13.55 41.64 18.55
CA MET A 12 12.30 40.91 18.26
C MET A 12 11.94 40.82 16.77
N ALA A 13 12.72 41.43 15.87
CA ALA A 13 12.43 41.39 14.42
C ALA A 13 13.06 40.18 13.69
N THR A 14 13.88 39.37 14.34
CA THR A 14 14.58 38.24 13.69
C THR A 14 13.83 36.91 13.73
N VAL A 15 12.55 36.89 14.09
CA VAL A 15 11.74 35.64 14.14
C VAL A 15 10.84 35.45 12.91
N LEU A 16 10.90 36.32 11.89
CA LEU A 16 10.02 36.22 10.71
C LEU A 16 10.70 36.00 9.34
N THR A 17 12.00 35.77 9.26
CA THR A 17 12.67 35.45 7.98
C THR A 17 12.61 33.97 7.58
N GLY A 18 11.70 33.19 8.19
CA GLY A 18 11.56 31.75 7.92
C GLY A 18 10.82 31.36 6.62
N CYS A 19 10.21 32.30 5.88
CA CYS A 19 9.35 31.97 4.73
C CYS A 19 9.59 32.84 3.49
N GLN A 20 10.83 33.05 3.06
CA GLN A 20 11.10 33.79 1.81
C GLN A 20 11.56 32.92 0.63
N ASN A 21 11.56 31.59 0.76
CA ASN A 21 11.85 30.69 -0.35
C ASN A 21 10.88 29.50 -0.44
N MET A 22 9.64 29.66 0.05
CA MET A 22 8.58 28.75 -0.33
C MET A 22 8.15 29.12 -1.75
N ASP A 23 8.66 28.37 -2.72
CA ASP A 23 8.17 28.42 -4.08
C ASP A 23 6.65 28.22 -4.04
N SER A 24 5.90 29.21 -4.50
CA SER A 24 4.44 29.11 -4.53
C SER A 24 3.99 27.97 -5.44
N ASN A 25 4.80 27.58 -6.44
CA ASN A 25 4.59 26.36 -7.20
C ASN A 25 4.85 25.10 -6.37
N GLY A 26 5.84 25.11 -5.47
CA GLY A 26 6.10 24.00 -4.56
C GLY A 26 4.95 23.79 -3.58
N LEU A 27 4.42 24.86 -2.98
CA LEU A 27 3.26 24.80 -2.08
C LEU A 27 1.97 24.41 -2.82
N LEU A 28 1.78 24.90 -4.05
CA LEU A 28 0.61 24.55 -4.87
C LEU A 28 0.68 23.10 -5.37
N SER A 29 1.88 22.62 -5.76
CA SER A 29 2.10 21.22 -6.17
C SER A 29 1.91 20.28 -4.98
N SER A 30 2.50 20.59 -3.82
CA SER A 30 2.30 19.77 -2.61
C SER A 30 0.84 19.78 -2.15
N GLY A 31 0.13 20.89 -2.30
CA GLY A 31 -1.31 20.98 -2.00
C GLY A 31 -2.16 20.17 -2.98
N ALA A 32 -1.81 20.16 -4.27
CA ALA A 32 -2.50 19.38 -5.30
C ALA A 32 -2.23 17.89 -5.16
N GLU A 33 -1.00 17.48 -4.84
CA GLU A 33 -0.60 16.09 -4.58
C GLU A 33 -1.30 15.55 -3.33
N ALA A 34 -1.29 16.31 -2.23
CA ALA A 34 -2.03 15.95 -1.02
C ALA A 34 -3.54 15.84 -1.28
N PHE A 35 -4.11 16.74 -2.10
CA PHE A 35 -5.51 16.64 -2.51
C PHE A 35 -5.76 15.39 -3.35
N GLN A 36 -4.93 15.10 -4.35
CA GLN A 36 -5.05 13.91 -5.19
C GLN A 36 -4.95 12.62 -4.37
N ALA A 37 -4.00 12.55 -3.44
CA ALA A 37 -3.86 11.43 -2.52
C ALA A 37 -5.11 11.25 -1.66
N TYR A 38 -5.68 12.33 -1.12
CA TYR A 38 -6.94 12.26 -0.38
C TYR A 38 -8.12 11.85 -1.27
N THR A 39 -8.17 12.30 -2.52
CA THR A 39 -9.27 12.03 -3.46
C THR A 39 -9.09 10.79 -4.32
N LEU A 40 -8.15 9.89 -4.00
CA LEU A 40 -7.98 8.66 -4.77
C LEU A 40 -9.32 7.92 -4.92
N SER A 41 -9.72 7.72 -6.17
CA SER A 41 -10.89 6.92 -6.51
C SER A 41 -10.55 5.42 -6.48
N ASP A 42 -11.57 4.58 -6.34
CA ASP A 42 -11.39 3.12 -6.35
C ASP A 42 -10.78 2.64 -7.68
N ALA A 43 -11.12 3.32 -8.78
CA ALA A 43 -10.55 3.07 -10.10
C ALA A 43 -9.04 3.36 -10.15
N GLN A 44 -8.58 4.46 -9.53
CA GLN A 44 -7.15 4.78 -9.46
C GLN A 44 -6.39 3.80 -8.57
N VAL A 45 -6.97 3.44 -7.41
CA VAL A 45 -6.40 2.44 -6.50
C VAL A 45 -6.26 1.09 -7.21
N LYS A 46 -7.27 0.70 -7.99
CA LYS A 46 -7.21 -0.51 -8.81
C LYS A 46 -6.11 -0.42 -9.87
N ALA A 47 -6.03 0.68 -10.62
CA ALA A 47 -5.02 0.85 -11.65
C ALA A 47 -3.59 0.79 -11.09
N LEU A 48 -3.35 1.42 -9.93
CA LEU A 48 -2.08 1.33 -9.23
C LEU A 48 -1.78 -0.09 -8.75
N SER A 49 -2.80 -0.80 -8.27
CA SER A 49 -2.70 -2.22 -7.90
C SER A 49 -2.41 -3.12 -9.11
N ASP A 50 -2.96 -2.81 -10.29
CA ASP A 50 -2.69 -3.54 -11.54
C ASP A 50 -1.20 -3.43 -11.90
N GLN A 51 -0.65 -2.21 -11.89
CA GLN A 51 0.78 -1.99 -12.16
C GLN A 51 1.66 -2.67 -11.09
N SER A 52 1.32 -2.52 -9.82
CA SER A 52 2.09 -3.09 -8.70
C SER A 52 2.13 -4.62 -8.76
N CYS A 53 0.98 -5.25 -9.02
CA CYS A 53 0.89 -6.70 -9.14
C CYS A 53 1.69 -7.23 -10.34
N GLN A 54 1.65 -6.53 -11.49
CA GLN A 54 2.46 -6.90 -12.66
C GLN A 54 3.97 -6.78 -12.39
N GLU A 55 4.39 -5.71 -11.72
CA GLU A 55 5.78 -5.51 -11.36
C GLU A 55 6.28 -6.59 -10.41
N LEU A 56 5.52 -6.90 -9.35
CA LEU A 56 5.88 -7.95 -8.40
C LEU A 56 5.91 -9.33 -9.06
N ASP A 57 4.92 -9.65 -9.90
CA ASP A 57 4.89 -10.89 -10.68
C ASP A 57 6.13 -11.02 -11.59
N SER A 58 6.62 -9.91 -12.17
CA SER A 58 7.80 -9.92 -13.04
C SER A 58 9.11 -10.21 -12.29
N LYS A 59 9.15 -9.89 -10.99
CA LYS A 59 10.33 -10.07 -10.12
C LYS A 59 10.30 -11.38 -9.35
N ALA A 60 9.13 -12.00 -9.22
CA ALA A 60 8.94 -13.22 -8.47
C ALA A 60 9.13 -14.48 -9.33
N LYS A 61 9.61 -15.56 -8.71
CA LYS A 61 9.51 -16.89 -9.28
C LYS A 61 8.11 -17.44 -8.98
N ILE A 62 7.23 -17.46 -9.98
CA ILE A 62 5.86 -17.94 -9.82
C ILE A 62 5.82 -19.47 -9.93
N ALA A 63 5.19 -20.14 -8.97
CA ALA A 63 5.06 -21.59 -8.99
C ALA A 63 4.15 -22.03 -10.16
N PRO A 64 4.56 -23.02 -10.98
CA PRO A 64 3.75 -23.48 -12.09
C PRO A 64 2.44 -24.14 -11.60
N ALA A 65 1.44 -24.23 -12.48
CA ALA A 65 0.16 -24.85 -12.17
C ALA A 65 0.27 -26.32 -11.70
N SER A 66 1.31 -27.03 -12.16
CA SER A 66 1.60 -28.41 -11.77
C SER A 66 2.27 -28.55 -10.41
N SER A 67 2.72 -27.46 -9.78
CA SER A 67 3.39 -27.51 -8.47
C SER A 67 2.43 -27.91 -7.37
N GLU A 68 2.96 -28.59 -6.35
CA GLU A 68 2.18 -28.95 -5.16
C GLU A 68 1.67 -27.71 -4.42
N TYR A 69 2.44 -26.62 -4.39
CA TYR A 69 1.99 -25.35 -3.82
C TYR A 69 0.80 -24.76 -4.55
N THR A 70 0.82 -24.70 -5.89
CA THR A 70 -0.30 -24.12 -6.65
C THR A 70 -1.56 -24.97 -6.51
N LYS A 71 -1.44 -26.30 -6.52
CA LYS A 71 -2.59 -27.20 -6.28
C LYS A 71 -3.16 -27.03 -4.88
N ARG A 72 -2.29 -26.94 -3.87
CA ARG A 72 -2.67 -26.73 -2.48
C ARG A 72 -3.36 -25.37 -2.31
N LEU A 73 -2.82 -24.31 -2.89
CA LEU A 73 -3.43 -22.99 -2.86
C LEU A 73 -4.79 -22.99 -3.57
N ALA A 74 -4.94 -23.69 -4.69
CA ALA A 74 -6.22 -23.80 -5.39
C ALA A 74 -7.30 -24.47 -4.51
N LYS A 75 -6.95 -25.48 -3.73
CA LYS A 75 -7.86 -26.12 -2.75
C LYS A 75 -8.28 -25.13 -1.66
N ILE A 76 -7.34 -24.38 -1.09
CA ILE A 76 -7.62 -23.38 -0.06
C ILE A 76 -8.48 -22.23 -0.62
N ALA A 77 -8.12 -21.71 -1.79
CA ALA A 77 -8.84 -20.65 -2.48
C ALA A 77 -10.30 -21.01 -2.79
N ALA A 78 -10.60 -22.30 -3.02
CA ALA A 78 -11.97 -22.76 -3.24
C ALA A 78 -12.90 -22.51 -2.03
N ALA A 79 -12.36 -22.47 -0.81
CA ALA A 79 -13.13 -22.13 0.40
C ALA A 79 -13.32 -20.62 0.57
N LEU A 80 -12.33 -19.82 0.13
CA LEU A 80 -12.32 -18.36 0.27
C LEU A 80 -13.16 -17.63 -0.80
N GLY A 81 -13.35 -18.27 -1.95
CA GLY A 81 -14.09 -17.72 -3.09
C GLY A 81 -13.20 -16.98 -4.08
N ASP A 82 -13.83 -16.53 -5.17
CA ASP A 82 -13.17 -15.96 -6.34
C ASP A 82 -13.48 -14.46 -6.55
N ASN A 83 -14.07 -13.80 -5.55
CA ASN A 83 -14.52 -12.43 -5.67
C ASN A 83 -14.45 -11.66 -4.34
N ILE A 84 -14.03 -10.39 -4.40
CA ILE A 84 -14.09 -9.43 -3.29
C ILE A 84 -14.88 -8.22 -3.78
N ASN A 85 -16.08 -7.99 -3.24
CA ASN A 85 -16.93 -6.82 -3.55
C ASN A 85 -17.13 -6.54 -5.06
N GLY A 86 -17.33 -7.59 -5.86
CA GLY A 86 -17.49 -7.48 -7.31
C GLY A 86 -16.18 -7.53 -8.10
N GLN A 87 -15.02 -7.48 -7.45
CA GLN A 87 -13.70 -7.62 -8.09
C GLN A 87 -13.26 -9.10 -8.09
N PRO A 88 -13.09 -9.73 -9.27
CA PRO A 88 -12.54 -11.07 -9.36
C PRO A 88 -11.11 -11.12 -8.79
N VAL A 89 -10.81 -12.20 -8.07
CA VAL A 89 -9.48 -12.42 -7.50
C VAL A 89 -8.66 -13.40 -8.32
N ASN A 90 -7.34 -13.27 -8.22
CA ASN A 90 -6.37 -14.11 -8.89
C ASN A 90 -5.31 -14.56 -7.89
N TYR A 91 -5.25 -15.85 -7.61
CA TYR A 91 -4.30 -16.46 -6.69
C TYR A 91 -3.05 -16.94 -7.45
N LYS A 92 -1.86 -16.64 -6.92
CA LYS A 92 -0.60 -17.28 -7.36
C LYS A 92 0.32 -17.51 -6.17
N VAL A 93 1.21 -18.48 -6.32
CA VAL A 93 2.28 -18.74 -5.34
C VAL A 93 3.58 -18.13 -5.83
N TYR A 94 4.27 -17.40 -4.96
CA TYR A 94 5.66 -17.02 -5.16
C TYR A 94 6.57 -18.03 -4.46
N GLU A 95 7.48 -18.64 -5.21
CA GLU A 95 8.47 -19.59 -4.71
C GLU A 95 9.61 -18.83 -4.02
N THR A 96 9.51 -18.71 -2.71
CA THR A 96 10.54 -18.12 -1.84
C THR A 96 10.47 -18.74 -0.44
N LYS A 97 11.57 -18.62 0.32
CA LYS A 97 11.64 -19.05 1.73
C LYS A 97 11.02 -18.04 2.69
N ASP A 98 10.78 -16.81 2.22
CA ASP A 98 10.17 -15.78 3.05
C ASP A 98 8.72 -16.16 3.41
N VAL A 99 8.30 -15.76 4.61
CA VAL A 99 6.96 -16.02 5.15
C VAL A 99 6.11 -14.79 4.92
N ASN A 100 5.31 -14.79 3.86
CA ASN A 100 4.42 -13.68 3.54
C ASN A 100 3.20 -14.11 2.71
N ALA A 101 2.14 -13.32 2.76
CA ALA A 101 1.02 -13.32 1.83
C ALA A 101 0.45 -11.90 1.73
N PHE A 102 -0.14 -11.55 0.60
CA PHE A 102 -0.79 -10.25 0.44
C PHE A 102 -1.95 -10.29 -0.53
N ALA A 103 -2.87 -9.33 -0.39
CA ALA A 103 -3.96 -9.07 -1.31
C ALA A 103 -3.98 -7.59 -1.72
N MET A 104 -4.27 -7.33 -3.00
CA MET A 104 -4.37 -5.97 -3.55
C MET A 104 -5.77 -5.66 -4.05
N ALA A 105 -6.06 -4.36 -4.24
CA ALA A 105 -7.39 -3.88 -4.62
C ALA A 105 -7.87 -4.35 -6.01
N ASN A 106 -6.95 -4.81 -6.87
CA ASN A 106 -7.32 -5.43 -8.15
C ASN A 106 -7.64 -6.92 -8.05
N GLY A 107 -7.66 -7.51 -6.86
CA GLY A 107 -7.89 -8.93 -6.64
C GLY A 107 -6.63 -9.79 -6.78
N CYS A 108 -5.45 -9.19 -6.94
CA CYS A 108 -4.19 -9.93 -6.92
C CYS A 108 -3.92 -10.47 -5.51
N ILE A 109 -3.92 -11.79 -5.36
CA ILE A 109 -3.60 -12.49 -4.11
C ILE A 109 -2.34 -13.32 -4.33
N ARG A 110 -1.32 -13.11 -3.50
CA ARG A 110 -0.03 -13.80 -3.60
C ARG A 110 0.32 -14.42 -2.27
N VAL A 111 0.75 -15.67 -2.32
CA VAL A 111 1.12 -16.45 -1.13
C VAL A 111 2.51 -16.99 -1.34
N TYR A 112 3.38 -16.86 -0.34
CA TYR A 112 4.76 -17.31 -0.46
C TYR A 112 4.86 -18.77 -0.04
N SER A 113 5.64 -19.57 -0.76
CA SER A 113 5.83 -20.99 -0.42
C SER A 113 6.37 -21.18 1.00
N GLY A 114 7.24 -20.29 1.50
CA GLY A 114 7.74 -20.33 2.87
C GLY A 114 6.65 -20.18 3.94
N LEU A 115 5.60 -19.37 3.67
CA LEU A 115 4.43 -19.31 4.55
C LEU A 115 3.64 -20.62 4.51
N MET A 116 3.46 -21.17 3.32
CA MET A 116 2.76 -22.45 3.15
C MET A 116 3.52 -23.61 3.82
N ASP A 117 4.85 -23.62 3.80
CA ASP A 117 5.66 -24.65 4.46
C ASP A 117 5.54 -24.62 5.99
N MET A 118 5.30 -23.43 6.56
CA MET A 118 5.23 -23.23 8.00
C MET A 118 3.83 -23.51 8.58
N MET A 119 2.79 -23.44 7.75
CA MET A 119 1.40 -23.40 8.20
C MET A 119 0.55 -24.54 7.62
N THR A 120 -0.47 -24.94 8.36
CA THR A 120 -1.52 -25.86 7.89
C THR A 120 -2.45 -25.18 6.87
N ASP A 121 -3.25 -25.96 6.13
CA ASP A 121 -4.22 -25.40 5.15
C ASP A 121 -5.15 -24.35 5.79
N ASN A 122 -5.66 -24.63 6.99
CA ASN A 122 -6.59 -23.74 7.68
C ASN A 122 -5.92 -22.44 8.16
N GLU A 123 -4.65 -22.50 8.55
CA GLU A 123 -3.90 -21.31 8.96
C GLU A 123 -3.56 -20.44 7.75
N VAL A 124 -3.16 -21.06 6.63
CA VAL A 124 -2.97 -20.33 5.36
C VAL A 124 -4.29 -19.70 4.91
N GLU A 125 -5.41 -20.43 5.01
CA GLU A 125 -6.74 -19.91 4.71
C GLU A 125 -7.09 -18.70 5.58
N ALA A 126 -6.84 -18.77 6.89
CA ALA A 126 -7.09 -17.65 7.81
C ALA A 126 -6.26 -16.41 7.47
N VAL A 127 -4.98 -16.58 7.11
CA VAL A 127 -4.10 -15.48 6.68
C VAL A 127 -4.62 -14.86 5.39
N ILE A 128 -4.94 -15.67 4.37
CA ILE A 128 -5.44 -15.12 3.10
C ILE A 128 -6.80 -14.44 3.31
N GLY A 129 -7.69 -15.03 4.10
CA GLY A 129 -8.98 -14.43 4.46
C GLY A 129 -8.84 -13.09 5.19
N HIS A 130 -7.85 -12.96 6.07
CA HIS A 130 -7.49 -11.69 6.72
C HIS A 130 -7.08 -10.63 5.70
N GLU A 131 -6.19 -10.97 4.76
CA GLU A 131 -5.75 -10.06 3.70
C GLU A 131 -6.90 -9.65 2.77
N MET A 132 -7.76 -10.61 2.39
CA MET A 132 -8.97 -10.34 1.59
C MET A 132 -9.92 -9.40 2.34
N GLY A 133 -10.06 -9.56 3.66
CA GLY A 133 -10.84 -8.67 4.51
C GLY A 133 -10.33 -7.23 4.50
N HIS A 134 -9.01 -7.03 4.50
CA HIS A 134 -8.42 -5.70 4.36
C HIS A 134 -8.71 -5.03 3.02
N VAL A 135 -8.74 -5.80 1.93
CA VAL A 135 -9.18 -5.31 0.62
C VAL A 135 -10.66 -4.95 0.67
N ALA A 136 -11.50 -5.86 1.17
CA ALA A 136 -12.95 -5.69 1.22
C ALA A 136 -13.38 -4.44 2.03
N LEU A 137 -12.65 -4.12 3.10
CA LEU A 137 -12.91 -2.97 3.96
C LEU A 137 -12.24 -1.66 3.47
N GLY A 138 -11.55 -1.69 2.31
CA GLY A 138 -10.92 -0.50 1.74
C GLY A 138 -9.66 -0.03 2.49
N HIS A 139 -9.05 -0.87 3.33
CA HIS A 139 -7.83 -0.51 4.05
C HIS A 139 -6.65 -0.31 3.09
N VAL A 140 -6.59 -1.07 1.98
CA VAL A 140 -5.57 -0.89 0.93
C VAL A 140 -5.64 0.52 0.33
N LYS A 141 -6.86 0.98 0.00
CA LYS A 141 -7.09 2.35 -0.47
C LYS A 141 -6.60 3.36 0.55
N LYS A 142 -7.03 3.23 1.81
CA LYS A 142 -6.62 4.15 2.88
C LYS A 142 -5.10 4.19 3.07
N GLY A 143 -4.43 3.03 2.99
CA GLY A 143 -2.98 2.94 3.03
C GLY A 143 -2.30 3.71 1.90
N MET A 144 -2.81 3.58 0.65
CA MET A 144 -2.31 4.35 -0.49
C MET A 144 -2.52 5.86 -0.32
N GLN A 145 -3.69 6.29 0.19
CA GLN A 145 -3.98 7.70 0.46
C GLN A 145 -2.99 8.30 1.47
N VAL A 146 -2.63 7.53 2.52
CA VAL A 146 -1.62 7.95 3.49
C VAL A 146 -0.24 8.01 2.85
N ALA A 147 0.17 6.98 2.09
CA ALA A 147 1.50 6.92 1.49
C ALA A 147 1.76 8.03 0.46
N LEU A 148 0.73 8.46 -0.26
CA LEU A 148 0.83 9.50 -1.30
C LEU A 148 0.52 10.92 -0.77
N GLY A 149 -0.04 11.03 0.43
CA GLY A 149 -0.42 12.30 1.05
C GLY A 149 0.69 12.95 1.88
N HIS A 150 1.93 12.46 1.77
CA HIS A 150 3.11 12.91 2.51
C HIS A 150 4.18 13.49 1.58
#